data_AF-A0A1J6KC56-F1
#
_entry.id   AF-A0A1J6KC56-F1
#
_cell.length_a   1.000
_cell.length_b   1.000
_cell.length_c   1.000
_cell.angle_alpha   90.00
_cell.angle_beta   90.00
_cell.angle_gamma   90.00
#
_symmetry.space_group_name_H-M   'P 1'
#
loop_
_entity.id
_entity.type
_entity.pdbx_description
1 polymer ?
#
loop_
_entity_poly.entity_id
_entity_poly.type
_entity_poly.pdbx_seq_one_letter_code
_entity_poly.pdbx_strand_id
1 'polypeptide(L)'
;MVHFLVKILFLLQLFIMIHNIQGCTFPLLRQHQVHVLNNLPVNSPKLELHCASGDDDLGYNYPDVGTDFNWEFCATRRTLFFCHFWWDGKDQAFDVFNDLYYCIHGGKGFVPEYTTKCQWKVQSDGFYLGYYNEDVGTIVYTKYRDW
;
A
#
# COMPACT_ATOMS: atom_id res chain seq x y z
N MET A 1 0.51 8.58 49.62
CA MET A 1 0.38 9.39 48.37
C MET A 1 1.50 9.12 47.37
N VAL A 2 2.79 9.18 47.77
CA VAL A 2 3.94 8.94 46.87
C VAL A 2 3.91 7.56 46.19
N HIS A 3 3.60 6.48 46.93
CA HIS A 3 3.48 5.13 46.34
C HIS A 3 2.38 5.00 45.28
N PHE A 4 1.32 5.81 45.35
CA PHE A 4 0.22 5.77 44.39
C PHE A 4 0.62 6.47 43.08
N LEU A 5 1.32 7.61 43.20
CA LEU A 5 1.93 8.33 42.07
C LEU A 5 2.97 7.49 41.33
N VAL A 6 3.82 6.75 42.04
CA VAL A 6 4.83 5.86 41.42
C VAL A 6 4.17 4.73 40.63
N LYS A 7 3.06 4.15 41.13
CA LYS A 7 2.31 3.11 40.41
C LYS A 7 1.65 3.64 39.14
N ILE A 8 1.09 4.86 39.18
CA ILE A 8 0.49 5.50 38.00
C ILE A 8 1.57 5.77 36.94
N LEU A 9 2.74 6.29 37.33
CA LEU A 9 3.86 6.52 36.42
C LEU A 9 4.36 5.22 35.77
N PHE A 10 4.43 4.12 36.53
CA PHE A 10 4.83 2.81 36.01
C PHE A 10 3.82 2.23 35.00
N LEU A 11 2.52 2.41 35.25
CA LEU A 11 1.46 2.00 34.32
C LEU A 11 1.47 2.82 33.01
N LEU A 12 1.76 4.12 33.10
CA LEU A 12 1.90 4.97 31.92
C LEU A 12 3.13 4.60 31.08
N GLN A 13 4.25 4.20 31.71
CA GLN A 13 5.42 3.68 31.00
C GLN A 13 5.13 2.38 30.25
N LEU A 14 4.31 1.48 30.81
CA LEU A 14 3.92 0.24 30.14
C LEU A 14 3.05 0.48 28.91
N PHE A 15 2.19 1.51 28.90
CA PHE A 15 1.39 1.88 27.73
C PHE A 15 2.23 2.40 26.57
N ILE A 16 3.30 3.16 26.83
CA ILE A 16 4.19 3.73 25.79
C ILE A 16 4.95 2.62 25.05
N MET A 17 5.30 1.52 25.72
CA MET A 17 6.02 0.40 25.11
C MET A 17 5.15 -0.40 24.11
N ILE A 18 3.82 -0.39 24.26
CA ILE A 18 2.88 -1.08 23.36
C ILE A 18 2.79 -0.37 22.00
N HIS A 19 3.03 0.94 21.97
CA HIS A 19 2.88 1.76 20.76
C HIS A 19 4.06 1.62 19.78
N ASN A 20 5.13 0.93 20.15
CA ASN A 20 6.37 0.85 19.37
C ASN A 20 6.64 -0.54 18.75
N ILE A 21 5.68 -1.47 18.78
CA ILE A 21 5.80 -2.76 18.08
C ILE A 21 5.32 -2.57 16.64
N GLN A 22 6.07 -1.79 15.87
CA GLN A 22 5.81 -1.52 14.46
C GLN A 22 6.65 -2.48 13.63
N GLY A 23 6.28 -3.77 13.64
CA GLY A 23 7.00 -4.79 12.90
C GLY A 23 6.27 -6.13 12.87
N CYS A 24 6.42 -6.87 11.76
CA CYS A 24 5.86 -8.20 11.63
C CYS A 24 6.64 -9.17 12.53
N THR A 25 6.10 -9.49 13.70
CA THR A 25 6.76 -10.31 14.72
C THR A 25 6.65 -11.82 14.48
N PHE A 26 5.86 -12.26 13.50
CA PHE A 26 5.67 -13.67 13.18
C PHE A 26 6.51 -14.12 11.98
N PRO A 27 7.21 -15.27 12.03
CA PRO A 27 8.10 -15.74 10.96
C PRO A 27 7.43 -15.97 9.60
N LEU A 28 6.10 -16.14 9.59
CA LEU A 28 5.31 -16.37 8.38
C LEU A 28 4.81 -15.07 7.73
N LEU A 29 4.99 -13.94 8.39
CA LEU A 29 4.55 -12.63 7.92
C LEU A 29 5.70 -11.89 7.24
N ARG A 30 5.41 -11.28 6.10
CA ARG A 30 6.34 -10.35 5.43
C ARG A 30 5.73 -8.97 5.37
N GLN A 31 6.48 -7.98 5.84
CA GLN A 31 6.10 -6.58 5.73
C GLN A 31 6.04 -6.18 4.25
N HIS A 32 4.91 -5.62 3.84
CA HIS A 32 4.68 -5.09 2.50
C HIS A 32 4.06 -3.70 2.59
N GLN A 33 4.31 -2.90 1.56
CA GLN A 33 3.68 -1.59 1.37
C GLN A 33 3.07 -1.55 -0.02
N VAL A 34 1.83 -1.06 -0.11
CA VAL A 34 1.20 -0.72 -1.39
C VAL A 34 1.14 0.79 -1.47
N HIS A 35 1.55 1.31 -2.63
CA HIS A 35 1.55 2.74 -2.95
C HIS A 35 0.69 2.95 -4.18
N VAL A 36 -0.16 3.96 -4.16
CA VAL A 36 -1.02 4.37 -5.27
C VAL A 36 -0.77 5.85 -5.52
N LEU A 37 0.12 6.10 -6.48
CA LEU A 37 0.45 7.44 -6.95
C LEU A 37 -0.59 7.90 -7.98
N ASN A 38 -1.28 8.99 -7.68
CA ASN A 38 -2.12 9.67 -8.65
C ASN A 38 -1.26 10.50 -9.61
N ASN A 39 -1.04 10.01 -10.84
CA ASN A 39 -0.31 10.73 -11.90
C ASN A 39 -1.25 11.14 -13.06
N LEU A 40 -2.47 11.54 -12.71
CA LEU A 40 -3.46 12.05 -13.67
C LEU A 40 -3.20 13.53 -14.01
N PRO A 41 -3.78 14.07 -15.10
CA PRO A 41 -3.63 15.47 -15.44
C PRO A 41 -4.18 16.41 -14.36
N VAL A 42 -3.44 17.50 -14.07
CA VAL A 42 -3.72 18.47 -12.98
C VAL A 42 -5.08 19.17 -13.08
N ASN A 43 -5.76 19.10 -14.23
CA ASN A 43 -7.08 19.69 -14.46
C ASN A 43 -8.12 18.65 -14.93
N SER A 44 -8.02 17.41 -14.42
CA SER A 44 -8.96 16.33 -14.71
C SER A 44 -9.89 16.06 -13.52
N PRO A 45 -10.98 15.27 -13.69
CA PRO A 45 -11.81 14.83 -12.58
C PRO A 45 -10.98 14.17 -11.47
N LYS A 46 -11.50 14.19 -10.24
CA LYS A 46 -10.81 13.61 -9.10
C LYS A 46 -10.72 12.08 -9.25
N LEU A 47 -9.57 11.51 -8.90
CA LEU A 47 -9.45 10.07 -8.73
C LEU A 47 -10.18 9.68 -7.44
N GLU A 48 -11.08 8.73 -7.57
CA GLU A 48 -11.68 8.03 -6.44
C GLU A 48 -11.16 6.60 -6.44
N LEU A 49 -10.82 6.08 -5.26
CA LEU A 49 -10.44 4.69 -5.10
C LEU A 49 -10.97 4.10 -3.80
N HIS A 50 -11.41 2.85 -3.85
CA HIS A 50 -11.80 2.05 -2.70
C HIS A 50 -10.93 0.81 -2.66
N CYS A 51 -10.20 0.60 -1.56
CA CYS A 51 -9.31 -0.54 -1.42
C CYS A 51 -9.67 -1.36 -0.18
N ALA A 52 -9.60 -2.69 -0.30
CA ALA A 52 -9.86 -3.57 0.83
C ALA A 52 -9.14 -4.93 0.69
N SER A 53 -8.89 -5.54 1.84
CA SER A 53 -8.59 -6.97 2.06
C SER A 53 -9.74 -7.56 2.89
N GLY A 54 -9.95 -8.88 2.84
CA GLY A 54 -11.15 -9.52 3.41
C GLY A 54 -11.59 -9.04 4.81
N ASP A 55 -10.64 -8.73 5.70
CA ASP A 55 -10.84 -8.19 7.05
C ASP A 55 -10.46 -6.71 7.22
N ASP A 56 -9.75 -6.11 6.26
CA ASP A 56 -9.24 -4.73 6.32
C ASP A 56 -9.85 -3.87 5.21
N ASP A 57 -10.85 -3.04 5.55
CA ASP A 57 -11.40 -2.02 4.65
C ASP A 57 -10.64 -0.70 4.82
N LEU A 58 -9.94 -0.26 3.77
CA LEU A 58 -9.20 1.01 3.76
C LEU A 58 -10.12 2.19 3.38
N GLY A 59 -11.35 1.91 2.98
CA GLY A 59 -12.36 2.89 2.69
C GLY A 59 -12.11 3.67 1.39
N TYR A 60 -13.02 4.62 1.13
CA TYR A 60 -12.97 5.48 -0.04
C TYR A 60 -11.93 6.56 0.18
N ASN A 61 -11.04 6.72 -0.79
CA ASN A 61 -9.93 7.64 -0.78
C ASN A 61 -9.91 8.45 -2.07
N TYR A 62 -9.37 9.66 -1.97
CA TYR A 62 -9.41 10.64 -3.05
C TYR A 62 -8.08 11.40 -3.13
N PRO A 63 -6.97 10.73 -3.47
CA PRO A 63 -5.65 11.34 -3.50
C PRO A 63 -5.60 12.47 -4.54
N ASP A 64 -5.05 13.62 -4.15
CA ASP A 64 -4.80 14.73 -5.06
C ASP A 64 -3.75 14.34 -6.12
N VAL A 65 -3.75 15.03 -7.26
CA VAL A 65 -2.76 14.79 -8.31
C VAL A 65 -1.34 15.00 -7.77
N GLY A 66 -0.46 14.05 -8.03
CA GLY A 66 0.92 14.02 -7.55
C GLY A 66 1.09 13.49 -6.12
N THR A 67 0.00 13.09 -5.46
CA THR A 67 0.05 12.51 -4.11
C THR A 67 -0.05 10.99 -4.13
N ASP A 68 0.50 10.38 -3.08
CA ASP A 68 0.58 8.93 -2.90
C ASP A 68 -0.35 8.49 -1.77
N PHE A 69 -1.32 7.64 -2.11
CA PHE A 69 -2.11 6.91 -1.13
C PHE A 69 -1.42 5.57 -0.85
N ASN A 70 -0.98 5.36 0.39
CA ASN A 70 -0.23 4.16 0.75
C ASN A 70 -0.64 3.60 2.12
N TRP A 71 -0.36 2.31 2.29
CA TRP A 71 -0.52 1.62 3.55
C TRP A 71 0.51 0.50 3.66
N GLU A 72 0.77 0.11 4.91
CA GLU A 72 1.70 -0.96 5.25
C GLU A 72 0.95 -2.07 5.99
N PHE A 73 1.33 -3.32 5.70
CA PHE A 73 0.72 -4.49 6.30
C PHE A 73 1.68 -5.68 6.38
N CYS A 74 1.32 -6.65 7.20
CA CYS A 74 2.03 -7.92 7.33
C CYS A 74 1.34 -9.00 6.48
N ALA A 75 1.92 -9.31 5.32
CA ALA A 75 1.35 -10.23 4.36
C ALA A 75 1.65 -11.70 4.68
N THR A 76 0.65 -12.55 4.43
CA THR A 76 0.78 -14.01 4.30
C THR A 76 0.52 -14.42 2.84
N ARG A 77 0.67 -15.71 2.52
CA ARG A 77 0.28 -16.27 1.21
C ARG A 77 -1.21 -16.13 0.87
N ARG A 78 -2.05 -15.80 1.86
CA ARG A 78 -3.50 -15.62 1.69
C ARG A 78 -3.91 -14.15 1.70
N THR A 79 -2.99 -13.24 1.98
CA THR A 79 -3.28 -11.81 2.03
C THR A 79 -3.48 -11.29 0.61
N LEU A 80 -4.57 -10.55 0.41
CA LEU A 80 -4.92 -9.94 -0.86
C LEU A 80 -5.53 -8.57 -0.59
N PHE A 81 -5.10 -7.56 -1.33
CA PHE A 81 -5.78 -6.27 -1.40
C PHE A 81 -6.24 -6.05 -2.84
N PHE A 82 -7.52 -5.75 -3.01
CA PHE A 82 -8.04 -5.22 -4.26
C PHE A 82 -8.31 -3.72 -4.12
N CYS A 83 -8.28 -3.02 -5.24
CA CYS A 83 -8.75 -1.65 -5.33
C CYS A 83 -9.70 -1.51 -6.52
N HIS A 84 -10.75 -0.71 -6.33
CA HIS A 84 -11.62 -0.20 -7.38
C HIS A 84 -11.31 1.28 -7.57
N PHE A 85 -11.02 1.67 -8.81
CA PHE A 85 -10.67 3.02 -9.20
C PHE A 85 -11.76 3.61 -10.10
N TRP A 86 -12.07 4.89 -9.89
CA TRP A 86 -12.96 5.66 -10.76
C TRP A 86 -12.33 6.98 -11.15
N TRP A 87 -12.37 7.29 -12.44
CA TRP A 87 -11.87 8.56 -12.96
C TRP A 87 -12.46 8.86 -14.35
N ASP A 88 -13.04 10.04 -14.53
CA ASP A 88 -13.51 10.54 -15.83
C ASP A 88 -14.43 9.56 -16.59
N GLY A 89 -15.39 8.96 -15.87
CA GLY A 89 -16.33 7.98 -16.42
C GLY A 89 -15.74 6.59 -16.69
N LYS A 90 -14.46 6.37 -16.34
CA LYS A 90 -13.79 5.07 -16.36
C LYS A 90 -13.86 4.43 -14.97
N ASP A 91 -14.03 3.12 -14.95
CA ASP A 91 -14.00 2.31 -13.74
C ASP A 91 -13.16 1.05 -13.97
N GLN A 92 -12.33 0.69 -13.00
CA GLN A 92 -11.51 -0.51 -13.07
C GLN A 92 -11.24 -1.07 -11.68
N ALA A 93 -11.38 -2.38 -11.53
CA ALA A 93 -11.14 -3.09 -10.27
C ALA A 93 -10.18 -4.26 -10.46
N PHE A 94 -9.15 -4.34 -9.62
CA PHE A 94 -8.17 -5.42 -9.66
C PHE A 94 -7.40 -5.55 -8.34
N ASP A 95 -6.74 -6.68 -8.18
CA ASP A 95 -5.83 -6.95 -7.07
C ASP A 95 -4.57 -6.09 -7.19
N VAL A 96 -4.37 -5.19 -6.23
CA VAL A 96 -3.14 -4.39 -6.11
C VAL A 96 -2.05 -5.12 -5.32
N PHE A 97 -2.45 -6.17 -4.58
CA PHE A 97 -1.55 -7.11 -3.93
C PHE A 97 -2.22 -8.49 -3.81
N ASN A 98 -1.57 -9.56 -4.25
CA ASN A 98 -1.96 -10.95 -3.96
C ASN A 98 -0.78 -11.94 -4.06
N ASP A 99 0.47 -11.44 -4.10
CA ASP A 99 1.67 -12.28 -4.20
C ASP A 99 2.84 -11.71 -3.36
N LEU A 100 3.45 -12.57 -2.53
CA LEU A 100 4.55 -12.22 -1.61
C LEU A 100 5.90 -11.94 -2.29
N TYR A 101 6.04 -12.28 -3.57
CA TYR A 101 7.31 -12.21 -4.29
C TYR A 101 7.26 -11.17 -5.41
N TYR A 102 6.11 -11.02 -6.06
CA TYR A 102 5.96 -10.17 -7.23
C TYR A 102 4.85 -9.12 -7.10
N CYS A 103 4.41 -8.82 -5.87
CA CYS A 103 3.24 -8.00 -5.54
C CYS A 103 1.91 -8.62 -5.96
N ILE A 104 1.79 -9.05 -7.22
CA ILE A 104 0.62 -9.67 -7.78
C ILE A 104 0.95 -10.98 -8.53
N HIS A 105 -0.04 -11.85 -8.66
CA HIS A 105 -0.01 -12.98 -9.56
C HIS A 105 0.14 -12.46 -10.99
N GLY A 106 1.22 -12.87 -11.67
CA GLY A 106 1.61 -12.34 -12.98
C GLY A 106 2.53 -11.11 -12.93
N GLY A 107 2.93 -10.65 -11.74
CA GLY A 107 3.89 -9.54 -11.59
C GLY A 107 5.33 -9.91 -12.01
N LYS A 108 5.61 -11.19 -12.29
CA LYS A 108 6.89 -11.64 -12.83
C LYS A 108 7.14 -10.96 -14.18
N GLY A 109 8.23 -10.20 -14.27
CA GLY A 109 8.58 -9.40 -15.45
C GLY A 109 8.18 -7.92 -15.34
N PHE A 110 7.31 -7.57 -14.38
CA PHE A 110 7.01 -6.18 -14.04
C PHE A 110 7.87 -5.69 -12.87
N VAL A 111 8.08 -6.55 -11.88
CA VAL A 111 8.89 -6.26 -10.69
C VAL A 111 9.89 -7.40 -10.40
N PRO A 112 11.03 -7.10 -9.75
CA PRO A 112 11.96 -8.11 -9.25
C PRO A 112 11.31 -9.05 -8.24
N GLU A 113 11.87 -10.25 -8.12
CA GLU A 113 11.49 -11.19 -7.05
C GLU A 113 11.78 -10.58 -5.67
N TYR A 114 10.89 -10.81 -4.71
CA TYR A 114 10.92 -10.27 -3.35
C TYR A 114 10.68 -8.74 -3.27
N THR A 115 9.95 -8.18 -4.23
CA THR A 115 9.52 -6.77 -4.14
C THR A 115 8.52 -6.60 -2.98
N THR A 116 8.91 -5.82 -1.97
CA THR A 116 8.05 -5.54 -0.79
C THR A 116 7.26 -4.24 -0.91
N LYS A 117 7.67 -3.33 -1.79
CA LYS A 117 6.97 -2.07 -2.09
C LYS A 117 6.33 -2.14 -3.46
N CYS A 118 5.01 -2.32 -3.47
CA CYS A 118 4.20 -2.44 -4.67
C CYS A 118 3.78 -1.05 -5.14
N GLN A 119 4.47 -0.52 -6.15
CA GLN A 119 4.27 0.85 -6.62
C GLN A 119 3.27 0.87 -7.77
N TRP A 120 2.05 1.32 -7.50
CA TRP A 120 1.05 1.59 -8.53
C TRP A 120 1.07 3.06 -8.91
N LYS A 121 1.10 3.33 -10.21
CA LYS A 121 0.92 4.66 -10.77
C LYS A 121 -0.30 4.67 -11.67
N VAL A 122 -1.27 5.52 -11.33
CA VAL A 122 -2.52 5.72 -12.08
C VAL A 122 -2.31 6.83 -13.08
N GLN A 123 -2.53 6.55 -14.37
CA GLN A 123 -2.41 7.50 -15.47
C GLN A 123 -3.67 7.51 -16.33
N SER A 124 -3.80 8.50 -17.21
CA SER A 124 -5.00 8.64 -18.05
C SER A 124 -5.22 7.48 -19.03
N ASP A 125 -4.16 6.74 -19.35
CA ASP A 125 -4.17 5.59 -20.24
C ASP A 125 -4.18 4.23 -19.52
N GLY A 126 -4.04 4.20 -18.19
CA GLY A 126 -4.15 2.98 -17.40
C GLY A 126 -3.28 2.94 -16.15
N PHE A 127 -2.96 1.73 -15.73
CA PHE A 127 -2.31 1.40 -14.48
C PHE A 127 -0.93 0.81 -14.72
N TYR A 128 0.06 1.33 -13.99
CA TYR A 128 1.45 0.94 -14.11
C TYR A 128 1.93 0.34 -12.79
N LEU A 129 2.57 -0.82 -12.87
CA LEU A 129 3.24 -1.44 -11.73
C LEU A 129 4.73 -1.13 -11.82
N GLY A 130 5.34 -0.76 -10.70
CA GLY A 130 6.74 -0.37 -10.64
C GLY A 130 7.48 -0.88 -9.42
N TYR A 131 8.79 -0.71 -9.50
CA TYR A 131 9.74 -1.03 -8.44
C TYR A 131 10.87 0.00 -8.43
N TYR A 132 11.50 0.19 -7.27
CA TYR A 132 12.68 1.04 -7.17
C TYR A 132 13.88 0.33 -7.79
N ASN A 133 14.47 0.93 -8.82
CA ASN A 133 15.69 0.45 -9.44
C ASN A 133 16.88 1.21 -8.86
N GLU A 134 17.76 0.50 -8.17
CA GLU A 134 18.93 1.09 -7.49
C GLU A 134 19.98 1.63 -8.48
N ASP A 135 20.15 0.98 -9.64
CA ASP A 135 21.13 1.40 -10.65
C ASP A 135 20.76 2.76 -11.28
N VAL A 136 19.46 3.00 -11.45
CA VAL A 136 18.93 4.25 -12.04
C VAL A 136 18.57 5.27 -10.95
N GLY A 137 18.41 4.84 -9.70
CA GLY A 137 18.05 5.67 -8.55
C GLY A 137 16.59 6.16 -8.56
N THR A 138 15.69 5.49 -9.27
CA THR A 138 14.29 5.90 -9.43
C THR A 138 13.34 4.71 -9.53
N ILE A 139 12.03 4.96 -9.42
CA ILE A 139 11.01 3.95 -9.65
C ILE A 139 10.79 3.79 -11.15
N VAL A 140 11.01 2.58 -11.65
CA VAL A 140 10.73 2.20 -13.04
C VAL A 140 9.33 1.59 -13.09
N TYR A 141 8.51 2.06 -14.04
CA TYR A 141 7.12 1.67 -14.18
C TYR A 141 6.90 0.95 -15.51
N THR A 142 6.16 -0.15 -15.47
CA THR A 142 5.72 -0.88 -16.65
C THR A 142 4.19 -0.91 -16.68
N LYS A 143 3.60 -0.64 -17.85
CA LYS A 143 2.15 -0.63 -18.00
C LYS A 143 1.61 -2.03 -17.77
N TYR A 144 0.77 -2.18 -16.76
CA TYR A 144 0.16 -3.46 -16.40
C TYR A 144 -1.21 -3.63 -17.06
N ARG A 145 -2.02 -2.57 -17.09
CA ARG A 145 -3.38 -2.62 -17.63
C ARG A 145 -3.85 -1.26 -18.14
N ASP A 146 -4.77 -1.27 -19.08
CA ASP A 146 -5.62 -0.11 -19.42
C ASP A 146 -6.71 0.12 -18.35
N TRP A 147 -7.50 1.18 -18.52
CA TRP A 147 -8.73 1.38 -17.76
C TRP A 147 -9.75 0.30 -18.10
#